data_AF-A0A8S1EB17-F1
#
_entry.id   AF-A0A8S1EB17-F1
#
_cell.length_a   1.000
_cell.length_b   1.000
_cell.length_c   1.000
_cell.angle_alpha   90.00
_cell.angle_beta   90.00
_cell.angle_gamma   90.00
#
_symmetry.space_group_name_H-M   'P 1'
#
loop_
_entity.id
_entity.type
_entity.pdbx_description
1 polymer ?
#
loop_
_entity_poly.entity_id
_entity_poly.type
_entity_poly.pdbx_seq_one_letter_code
_entity_poly.pdbx_strand_id
1 'polypeptide(L)'
;MPVDVETPEPANSTEKLAQEWLANATFEELLATDSSHKSIFLLLTHQNGEKGILLANKSPFPENETAITNILNNAKLKEISKNDIFGSYEIEIPSDLNLLKCQLIYPATDRLISKYRQEEKYIIHETPENYQKITKAYIEKYQLNLNWVYNCLEKKSEVDKIIYEDDDKTNGFILLQDIKWDGKTIENLYVLAICHQHGLKSVRDLTADHLPLLENIRDKSLEAIENKYGLRKDQIKCYFHYQPTFYHLHVHFINLKYDAPASTTMSAILLDDVINNLKICPQFYELATLTFTRRHSDQLMTMYREAGAAEKA
;
A
#
# COMPACT_ATOMS: atom_id res chain seq x y z
N MET A 1 52.70 -4.92 -5.45
CA MET A 1 52.00 -5.98 -4.68
C MET A 1 50.74 -6.31 -5.46
N PRO A 2 50.47 -7.59 -5.77
CA PRO A 2 49.32 -7.96 -6.58
C PRO A 2 48.04 -7.68 -5.80
N VAL A 3 47.05 -7.12 -6.50
CA VAL A 3 45.70 -6.88 -5.99
C VAL A 3 45.04 -8.24 -5.87
N ASP A 4 44.71 -8.64 -4.65
CA ASP A 4 43.94 -9.85 -4.38
C ASP A 4 42.59 -9.74 -5.09
N VAL A 5 42.41 -10.61 -6.09
CA VAL A 5 41.11 -10.87 -6.69
C VAL A 5 40.35 -11.69 -5.65
N GLU A 6 39.40 -11.07 -4.96
CA GLU A 6 38.47 -11.76 -4.07
C GLU A 6 37.79 -12.90 -4.85
N THR A 7 38.17 -14.13 -4.52
CA THR A 7 37.45 -15.33 -4.92
C THR A 7 36.05 -15.28 -4.29
N PRO A 8 34.97 -15.50 -5.05
CA PRO A 8 33.62 -15.48 -4.49
C PRO A 8 33.50 -16.58 -3.42
N GLU A 9 32.96 -16.22 -2.25
CA GLU A 9 32.62 -17.16 -1.18
C GLU A 9 31.76 -18.31 -1.74
N PRO A 10 31.93 -19.56 -1.26
CA PRO A 10 31.12 -20.68 -1.74
C PRO A 10 29.64 -20.40 -1.47
N ALA A 11 28.84 -20.36 -2.53
CA ALA A 11 27.39 -20.18 -2.50
C ALA A 11 26.78 -20.98 -1.35
N ASN A 12 26.05 -20.28 -0.48
CA ASN A 12 25.46 -20.84 0.73
C ASN A 12 24.55 -22.03 0.34
N SER A 13 24.44 -23.09 1.16
CA SER A 13 23.73 -24.33 0.76
C SER A 13 22.30 -24.08 0.25
N THR A 14 21.64 -23.04 0.74
CA THR A 14 20.31 -22.57 0.31
C THR A 14 20.31 -21.96 -1.10
N GLU A 15 21.35 -21.20 -1.47
CA GLU A 15 21.47 -20.59 -2.80
C GLU A 15 21.59 -21.66 -3.87
N LYS A 16 22.43 -22.67 -3.63
CA LYS A 16 22.60 -23.80 -4.55
C LYS A 16 21.29 -24.55 -4.79
N LEU A 17 20.51 -24.79 -3.73
CA LEU A 17 19.19 -25.42 -3.83
C LEU A 17 18.20 -24.58 -4.65
N ALA A 18 18.18 -23.26 -4.45
CA ALA A 18 17.32 -22.35 -5.22
C ALA A 18 17.72 -22.29 -6.69
N GLN A 19 19.02 -22.28 -6.98
CA GLN A 19 19.55 -22.31 -8.33
C GLN A 19 19.18 -23.61 -9.05
N GLU A 20 19.34 -24.75 -8.39
CA GLU A 20 18.97 -26.07 -8.92
C GLU A 20 17.47 -26.19 -9.15
N TRP A 21 16.65 -25.71 -8.21
CA TRP A 21 15.19 -25.69 -8.37
C TRP A 21 14.77 -24.84 -9.58
N LEU A 22 15.28 -23.61 -9.67
CA LEU A 22 14.92 -22.68 -10.75
C LEU A 22 15.35 -23.20 -12.12
N ALA A 23 16.53 -23.82 -12.23
CA ALA A 23 17.03 -24.40 -13.47
C ALA A 23 16.14 -25.53 -14.02
N ASN A 24 15.40 -26.20 -13.14
CA ASN A 24 14.47 -27.29 -13.49
C ASN A 24 13.00 -26.83 -13.52
N ALA A 25 12.74 -25.53 -13.41
CA ALA A 25 11.39 -24.96 -13.49
C ALA A 25 11.13 -24.33 -14.86
N THR A 26 9.88 -24.43 -15.33
CA THR A 26 9.40 -23.81 -16.56
C THR A 26 8.31 -22.79 -16.28
N PHE A 27 8.27 -21.72 -17.07
CA PHE A 27 7.19 -20.75 -17.03
C PHE A 27 5.83 -21.41 -17.29
N GLU A 28 4.84 -21.06 -16.48
CA GLU A 28 3.46 -21.51 -16.62
C GLU A 28 2.51 -20.35 -16.87
N GLU A 29 2.60 -19.29 -16.08
CA GLU A 29 1.65 -18.17 -16.13
C GLU A 29 2.32 -16.85 -15.71
N LEU A 30 1.93 -15.77 -16.36
CA LEU A 30 2.20 -14.41 -15.89
C LEU A 30 1.13 -14.05 -14.85
N LEU A 31 1.50 -14.07 -13.57
CA LEU A 31 0.58 -13.76 -12.49
C LEU A 31 0.24 -12.26 -12.47
N ALA A 32 1.24 -11.39 -12.55
CA ALA A 32 1.03 -9.93 -12.47
C ALA A 32 2.18 -9.15 -13.11
N THR A 33 1.89 -7.90 -13.46
CA THR A 33 2.90 -6.89 -13.81
C THR A 33 2.63 -5.58 -13.07
N ASP A 34 3.70 -4.91 -12.64
CA ASP A 34 3.64 -3.56 -12.12
C ASP A 34 4.56 -2.66 -12.96
N SER A 35 3.95 -1.93 -13.88
CA SER A 35 4.67 -1.02 -14.77
C SER A 35 5.24 0.20 -14.04
N SER A 36 4.70 0.58 -12.88
CA SER A 36 5.20 1.70 -12.08
C SER A 36 6.48 1.30 -11.35
N HIS A 37 6.48 0.11 -10.72
CA HIS A 37 7.63 -0.43 -9.99
C HIS A 37 8.58 -1.28 -10.85
N LYS A 38 8.26 -1.46 -12.14
CA LYS A 38 9.04 -2.25 -13.11
C LYS A 38 9.21 -3.70 -12.65
N SER A 39 8.09 -4.32 -12.26
CA SER A 39 8.05 -5.63 -11.64
C SER A 39 7.24 -6.64 -12.43
N ILE A 40 7.64 -7.91 -12.36
CA ILE A 40 6.96 -9.06 -12.96
C ILE A 40 6.83 -10.21 -11.95
N PHE A 41 5.71 -10.91 -12.01
CA PHE A 41 5.33 -11.96 -11.07
C PHE A 41 4.98 -13.19 -11.91
N LEU A 42 5.75 -14.26 -11.77
CA LEU A 42 5.66 -15.43 -12.64
C LEU A 42 5.31 -16.66 -11.82
N LEU A 43 4.38 -17.47 -12.32
CA LEU A 43 4.16 -18.83 -11.86
C LEU A 43 5.06 -19.78 -12.66
N LEU A 44 5.75 -20.64 -11.93
CA LEU A 44 6.65 -21.65 -12.46
C LEU A 44 6.18 -23.04 -12.03
N THR A 45 6.36 -24.02 -12.92
CA THR A 45 6.19 -25.44 -12.61
C THR A 45 7.53 -26.14 -12.69
N HIS A 46 7.92 -26.82 -11.63
CA HIS A 46 9.09 -27.69 -11.58
C HIS A 46 8.80 -29.04 -12.24
N GLN A 47 9.84 -29.73 -12.74
CA GLN A 47 9.70 -31.04 -13.40
C GLN A 47 8.99 -32.12 -12.56
N ASN A 48 9.04 -32.03 -11.24
CA ASN A 48 8.34 -32.95 -10.32
C ASN A 48 6.87 -32.55 -10.05
N GLY A 49 6.35 -31.51 -10.73
CA GLY A 49 4.99 -30.99 -10.56
C GLY A 49 4.83 -29.91 -9.48
N GLU A 50 5.87 -29.63 -8.70
CA GLU A 50 5.84 -28.59 -7.68
C GLU A 50 5.71 -27.19 -8.30
N LYS A 51 4.93 -26.31 -7.67
CA LYS A 51 4.76 -24.93 -8.11
C LYS A 51 5.73 -24.00 -7.40
N GLY A 52 6.16 -22.94 -8.08
CA GLY A 52 6.90 -21.84 -7.46
C GLY A 52 6.54 -20.50 -8.07
N ILE A 53 6.85 -19.42 -7.36
CA ILE A 53 6.58 -18.05 -7.79
C ILE A 53 7.90 -17.29 -7.86
N LEU A 54 8.18 -16.68 -9.00
CA LEU A 54 9.32 -15.77 -9.17
C LEU A 54 8.82 -14.33 -9.26
N LEU A 55 9.18 -13.53 -8.27
CA LEU A 55 8.97 -12.10 -8.25
C LEU A 55 10.27 -11.43 -8.71
N ALA A 56 10.25 -10.63 -9.75
CA ALA A 56 11.44 -9.94 -10.24
C ALA A 56 11.17 -8.45 -10.44
N ASN A 57 12.08 -7.60 -9.99
CA ASN A 57 11.97 -6.14 -10.04
C ASN A 57 13.26 -5.57 -10.64
N LYS A 58 13.15 -4.51 -11.43
CA LYS A 58 14.34 -3.71 -11.76
C LYS A 58 14.93 -3.11 -10.49
N SER A 59 16.25 -3.21 -10.34
CA SER A 59 16.95 -2.58 -9.22
C SER A 59 16.94 -1.06 -9.36
N PRO A 60 16.88 -0.31 -8.24
CA PRO A 60 17.11 1.12 -8.26
C PRO A 60 18.49 1.46 -8.86
N PHE A 61 18.61 2.63 -9.47
CA PHE A 61 19.90 3.11 -9.95
C PHE A 61 20.85 3.38 -8.78
N PRO A 62 22.16 3.16 -8.97
CA PRO A 62 23.14 3.56 -7.98
C PRO A 62 23.22 5.09 -7.88
N GLU A 63 23.30 5.62 -6.67
CA GLU A 63 23.39 7.07 -6.41
C GLU A 63 24.83 7.58 -6.23
N ASN A 64 25.82 6.68 -6.20
CA ASN A 64 27.22 7.08 -6.06
C ASN A 64 27.82 7.51 -7.40
N GLU A 65 28.69 8.53 -7.34
CA GLU A 65 29.29 9.16 -8.52
C GLU A 65 30.05 8.15 -9.40
N THR A 66 30.84 7.26 -8.79
CA THR A 66 31.65 6.28 -9.54
C THR A 66 30.79 5.38 -10.43
N ALA A 67 29.69 4.84 -9.90
CA ALA A 67 28.78 3.99 -10.66
C ALA A 67 28.05 4.79 -11.75
N ILE A 68 27.62 6.02 -11.45
CA ILE A 68 26.98 6.91 -12.42
C ILE A 68 27.94 7.22 -13.57
N THR A 69 29.19 7.59 -13.29
CA THR A 69 30.22 7.83 -14.30
C THR A 69 30.47 6.58 -15.15
N ASN A 70 30.49 5.40 -14.54
CA ASN A 70 30.65 4.14 -15.27
C ASN A 70 29.48 3.88 -16.24
N ILE A 71 28.24 4.15 -15.82
CA ILE A 71 27.07 4.08 -16.71
C ILE A 71 27.25 5.04 -17.89
N LEU A 72 27.56 6.32 -17.62
CA LEU A 72 27.66 7.34 -18.65
C LEU A 72 28.75 7.04 -19.69
N ASN A 73 29.89 6.51 -19.25
CA ASN A 73 31.02 6.20 -20.15
C ASN A 73 30.77 4.99 -21.05
N ASN A 74 29.92 4.05 -20.63
CA ASN A 74 29.68 2.80 -21.34
C ASN A 74 28.29 2.73 -22.00
N ALA A 75 27.45 3.73 -21.76
CA ALA A 75 26.10 3.81 -22.28
C ALA A 75 26.09 3.86 -23.81
N LYS A 76 25.23 3.05 -24.42
CA LYS A 76 24.91 3.15 -25.85
C LYS A 76 23.46 3.58 -26.00
N LEU A 77 23.27 4.74 -26.62
CA LEU A 77 21.95 5.30 -26.87
C LEU A 77 21.44 4.89 -28.24
N LYS A 78 20.15 4.58 -28.29
CA LYS A 78 19.39 4.39 -29.52
C LYS A 78 18.20 5.33 -29.49
N GLU A 79 18.16 6.29 -30.41
CA GLU A 79 17.10 7.30 -30.46
C GLU A 79 15.74 6.67 -30.80
N ILE A 80 14.72 7.05 -30.03
CA ILE A 80 13.31 6.70 -30.27
C ILE A 80 12.62 7.89 -30.96
N SER A 81 12.79 9.09 -30.41
CA SER A 81 12.24 10.33 -30.96
C SER A 81 13.00 11.56 -30.45
N LYS A 82 12.90 12.67 -31.17
CA LYS A 82 13.48 13.95 -30.76
C LYS A 82 12.59 15.10 -31.16
N ASN A 83 12.36 16.01 -30.23
CA ASN A 83 11.70 17.29 -30.48
C ASN A 83 12.50 18.41 -29.82
N ASP A 84 13.10 19.28 -30.65
CA ASP A 84 13.99 20.35 -30.22
C ASP A 84 15.11 19.82 -29.27
N ILE A 85 15.12 20.27 -28.01
CA ILE A 85 16.07 19.84 -26.98
C ILE A 85 15.66 18.54 -26.26
N PHE A 86 14.45 18.01 -26.49
CA PHE A 86 13.93 16.82 -25.81
C PHE A 86 14.09 15.58 -26.69
N GLY A 87 15.12 14.78 -26.41
CA GLY A 87 15.31 13.46 -27.02
C GLY A 87 14.86 12.33 -26.10
N SER A 88 14.21 11.32 -26.68
CA SER A 88 13.84 10.06 -26.04
C SER A 88 14.71 8.94 -26.61
N TYR A 89 15.35 8.16 -25.74
CA TYR A 89 16.35 7.15 -26.11
C TYR A 89 16.12 5.85 -25.34
N GLU A 90 16.41 4.71 -25.97
CA GLU A 90 16.75 3.48 -25.27
C GLU A 90 18.23 3.54 -24.89
N ILE A 91 18.59 3.11 -23.68
CA ILE A 91 19.97 3.07 -23.19
C ILE A 91 20.35 1.62 -22.85
N GLU A 92 21.42 1.14 -23.48
CA GLU A 92 22.10 -0.09 -23.09
C GLU A 92 23.18 0.26 -22.05
N ILE A 93 23.14 -0.39 -20.89
CA ILE A 93 24.09 -0.21 -19.78
C ILE A 93 24.83 -1.54 -19.48
N PRO A 94 26.00 -1.49 -18.81
CA PRO A 94 26.72 -2.68 -18.38
C PRO A 94 25.85 -3.68 -17.59
N SER A 95 26.05 -4.99 -17.82
CA SER A 95 25.18 -6.05 -17.30
C SER A 95 25.26 -6.22 -15.78
N ASP A 96 26.42 -5.94 -15.19
CA ASP A 96 26.66 -5.89 -13.75
C ASP A 96 25.82 -4.80 -13.06
N LEU A 97 25.42 -3.76 -13.78
CA LEU A 97 24.57 -2.67 -13.30
C LEU A 97 23.08 -2.88 -13.64
N ASN A 98 22.73 -3.93 -14.40
CA ASN A 98 21.37 -4.23 -14.84
C ASN A 98 20.80 -5.48 -14.15
N LEU A 99 21.22 -5.75 -12.91
CA LEU A 99 20.72 -6.87 -12.11
C LEU A 99 19.28 -6.64 -11.66
N LEU A 100 18.52 -7.74 -11.61
CA LEU A 100 17.15 -7.73 -11.08
C LEU A 100 17.17 -8.13 -9.61
N LYS A 101 16.37 -7.44 -8.80
CA LYS A 101 16.06 -7.89 -7.44
C LYS A 101 14.93 -8.91 -7.53
N CYS A 102 15.22 -10.15 -7.16
CA CYS A 102 14.27 -11.26 -7.26
C CYS A 102 13.96 -11.92 -5.92
N GLN A 103 12.77 -12.51 -5.82
CA GLN A 103 12.38 -13.44 -4.77
C GLN A 103 11.78 -14.69 -5.41
N LEU A 104 12.32 -15.85 -5.05
CA LEU A 104 11.82 -17.15 -5.49
C LEU A 104 11.12 -17.83 -4.31
N ILE A 105 9.85 -18.21 -4.50
CA ILE A 105 8.99 -18.81 -3.47
C ILE A 105 8.58 -20.21 -3.93
N TYR A 106 9.04 -21.25 -3.24
CA TYR A 106 8.74 -22.64 -3.55
C TYR A 106 8.83 -23.51 -2.28
N PRO A 107 7.96 -24.52 -2.11
CA PRO A 107 6.74 -24.77 -2.89
C PRO A 107 5.67 -23.69 -2.70
N ALA A 108 4.99 -23.32 -3.78
CA ALA A 108 3.88 -22.35 -3.75
C ALA A 108 2.53 -23.07 -3.66
N THR A 109 1.72 -22.71 -2.67
CA THR A 109 0.32 -23.17 -2.55
C THR A 109 -0.62 -22.34 -3.42
N ASP A 110 -1.80 -22.86 -3.76
CA ASP A 110 -2.85 -22.12 -4.49
C ASP A 110 -3.19 -20.78 -3.85
N ARG A 111 -3.20 -20.71 -2.51
CA ARG A 111 -3.44 -19.46 -1.77
C ARG A 111 -2.37 -18.39 -2.06
N LEU A 112 -1.10 -18.79 -2.19
CA LEU A 112 -0.01 -17.87 -2.55
C LEU A 112 -0.10 -17.47 -4.02
N ILE A 113 -0.46 -18.40 -4.90
CA ILE A 113 -0.66 -18.13 -6.32
C ILE A 113 -1.77 -17.08 -6.49
N SER A 114 -2.94 -17.29 -5.88
CA SER A 114 -4.04 -16.32 -5.91
C SER A 114 -3.67 -14.97 -5.29
N LYS A 115 -2.77 -14.93 -4.29
CA LYS A 115 -2.31 -13.67 -3.69
C LYS A 115 -1.52 -12.81 -4.68
N TYR A 116 -0.67 -13.43 -5.51
CA TYR A 116 0.19 -12.71 -6.46
C TYR A 116 -0.40 -12.58 -7.86
N ARG A 117 -1.47 -13.31 -8.17
CA ARG A 117 -2.22 -13.15 -9.41
C ARG A 117 -2.93 -11.80 -9.42
N GLN A 118 -2.69 -11.02 -10.47
CA GLN A 118 -3.34 -9.76 -10.74
C GLN A 118 -4.80 -10.02 -11.09
N GLU A 119 -5.67 -9.23 -10.47
CA GLU A 119 -7.09 -9.22 -10.78
C GLU A 119 -7.49 -7.84 -11.28
N GLU A 120 -8.45 -7.83 -12.18
CA GLU A 120 -9.12 -6.61 -12.60
C GLU A 120 -9.76 -5.91 -11.40
N LYS A 121 -9.67 -4.58 -11.39
CA LYS A 121 -10.35 -3.72 -10.43
C LYS A 121 -11.45 -2.97 -11.15
N TYR A 122 -12.60 -2.89 -10.50
CA TYR A 122 -13.77 -2.17 -11.00
C TYR A 122 -14.08 -1.01 -10.08
N ILE A 123 -14.58 0.08 -10.67
CA ILE A 123 -15.04 1.25 -9.95
C ILE A 123 -16.49 1.01 -9.52
N ILE A 124 -16.78 1.36 -8.27
CA ILE A 124 -18.13 1.39 -7.72
C ILE A 124 -18.45 2.83 -7.35
N HIS A 125 -19.61 3.31 -7.79
CA HIS A 125 -20.20 4.57 -7.36
C HIS A 125 -21.34 4.27 -6.38
N GLU A 126 -21.02 4.28 -5.09
CA GLU A 126 -21.98 3.96 -4.05
C GLU A 126 -22.82 5.19 -3.69
N THR A 127 -24.10 5.17 -4.05
CA THR A 127 -25.09 6.13 -3.54
C THR A 127 -25.45 5.82 -2.08
N PRO A 128 -26.08 6.76 -1.36
CA PRO A 128 -26.60 6.51 -0.01
C PRO A 128 -27.49 5.25 0.07
N GLU A 129 -28.35 5.03 -0.93
CA GLU A 129 -29.22 3.86 -1.00
C GLU A 129 -28.43 2.57 -1.16
N ASN A 130 -27.38 2.59 -1.99
CA ASN A 130 -26.49 1.44 -2.16
C ASN A 130 -25.75 1.12 -0.86
N TYR A 131 -25.28 2.14 -0.13
CA TYR A 131 -24.67 1.92 1.19
C TYR A 131 -25.65 1.20 2.14
N GLN A 132 -26.87 1.72 2.28
CA GLN A 132 -27.86 1.17 3.19
C GLN A 132 -28.30 -0.25 2.82
N LYS A 133 -28.45 -0.54 1.52
CA LYS A 133 -28.96 -1.84 1.03
C LYS A 133 -27.88 -2.91 0.88
N ILE A 134 -26.65 -2.53 0.52
CA ILE A 134 -25.60 -3.45 0.07
C ILE A 134 -24.43 -3.43 1.04
N THR A 135 -23.75 -2.29 1.17
CA THR A 135 -22.50 -2.19 1.95
C THR A 135 -22.74 -2.40 3.44
N LYS A 136 -23.83 -1.87 3.99
CA LYS A 136 -24.17 -2.10 5.40
C LYS A 136 -24.36 -3.58 5.71
N ALA A 137 -25.09 -4.30 4.86
CA ALA A 137 -25.26 -5.75 4.97
C ALA A 137 -23.93 -6.50 4.82
N TYR A 138 -23.03 -6.03 3.94
CA TYR A 138 -21.69 -6.57 3.83
C TYR A 138 -20.89 -6.39 5.13
N ILE A 139 -20.90 -5.19 5.71
CA ILE A 139 -20.19 -4.88 6.96
C ILE A 139 -20.70 -5.77 8.09
N GLU A 140 -22.02 -5.91 8.24
CA GLU A 140 -22.63 -6.72 9.29
C GLU A 140 -22.25 -8.20 9.18
N LYS A 141 -22.10 -8.72 7.95
CA LYS A 141 -21.82 -10.15 7.70
C LYS A 141 -20.34 -10.50 7.59
N TYR A 142 -19.52 -9.62 7.02
CA TYR A 142 -18.17 -9.95 6.55
C TYR A 142 -17.05 -9.07 7.13
N GLN A 143 -17.36 -8.08 7.98
CA GLN A 143 -16.30 -7.26 8.59
C GLN A 143 -15.30 -8.12 9.38
N LEU A 144 -14.04 -7.71 9.39
CA LEU A 144 -13.00 -8.35 10.17
C LEU A 144 -13.22 -8.13 11.67
N ASN A 145 -12.68 -9.04 12.47
CA ASN A 145 -12.66 -8.91 13.92
C ASN A 145 -11.80 -7.69 14.33
N LEU A 146 -12.35 -6.84 15.20
CA LEU A 146 -11.74 -5.61 15.71
C LEU A 146 -10.98 -5.79 17.04
N ASN A 147 -10.81 -7.02 17.54
CA ASN A 147 -10.14 -7.31 18.81
C ASN A 147 -8.74 -6.67 18.92
N TRP A 148 -7.99 -6.65 17.82
CA TRP A 148 -6.67 -6.03 17.81
C TRP A 148 -6.75 -4.50 17.99
N VAL A 149 -7.79 -3.86 17.43
CA VAL A 149 -8.06 -2.43 17.61
C VAL A 149 -8.37 -2.14 19.08
N TYR A 150 -9.28 -2.91 19.68
CA TYR A 150 -9.65 -2.73 21.07
C TYR A 150 -8.50 -3.03 22.02
N ASN A 151 -7.69 -4.05 21.75
CA ASN A 151 -6.47 -4.32 22.52
C ASN A 151 -5.48 -3.16 22.46
N CYS A 152 -5.36 -2.47 21.32
CA CYS A 152 -4.56 -1.25 21.20
C CYS A 152 -5.16 -0.11 22.03
N LEU A 153 -6.46 0.17 21.89
CA LEU A 153 -7.18 1.23 22.63
C LEU A 153 -7.17 1.00 24.15
N GLU A 154 -7.14 -0.25 24.59
CA GLU A 154 -7.09 -0.65 26.01
C GLU A 154 -5.66 -0.86 26.52
N LYS A 155 -4.63 -0.53 25.72
CA LYS A 155 -3.21 -0.65 26.08
C LYS A 155 -2.78 -2.07 26.45
N LYS A 156 -3.43 -3.08 25.87
CA LYS A 156 -3.10 -4.51 26.01
C LYS A 156 -2.07 -4.98 24.97
N SER A 157 -1.89 -4.22 23.89
CA SER A 157 -0.92 -4.50 22.83
C SER A 157 -0.41 -3.21 22.18
N GLU A 158 0.75 -3.27 21.52
CA GLU A 158 1.32 -2.16 20.71
C GLU A 158 1.62 -0.87 21.50
N VAL A 159 1.75 -0.97 22.82
CA VAL A 159 1.96 0.18 23.73
C VAL A 159 3.28 0.90 23.43
N ASP A 160 4.32 0.16 23.06
CA ASP A 160 5.63 0.68 22.68
C ASP A 160 5.62 1.47 21.36
N LYS A 161 4.60 1.26 20.53
CA LYS A 161 4.43 1.94 19.23
C LYS A 161 3.62 3.24 19.33
N ILE A 162 3.04 3.53 20.50
CA ILE A 162 2.26 4.75 20.71
C ILE A 162 3.17 5.98 20.60
N ILE A 163 2.72 6.95 19.81
CA ILE A 163 3.39 8.23 19.59
C ILE A 163 2.71 9.33 20.41
N TYR A 164 1.37 9.30 20.45
CA TYR A 164 0.53 10.27 21.16
C TYR A 164 -0.80 9.61 21.51
N GLU A 165 -1.43 10.07 22.57
CA GLU A 165 -2.79 9.68 22.93
C GLU A 165 -3.51 10.85 23.60
N ASP A 166 -4.77 11.01 23.22
CA ASP A 166 -5.75 11.82 23.94
C ASP A 166 -6.82 10.86 24.46
N ASP A 167 -6.89 10.67 25.79
CA ASP A 167 -7.71 9.64 26.44
C ASP A 167 -9.24 9.93 26.41
N ASP A 168 -9.67 11.08 25.87
CA ASP A 168 -11.10 11.45 25.77
C ASP A 168 -11.88 10.39 24.96
N LYS A 169 -13.03 9.97 25.49
CA LYS A 169 -13.79 8.83 24.93
C LYS A 169 -14.61 9.17 23.69
N THR A 170 -14.78 10.45 23.38
CA THR A 170 -15.58 10.93 22.25
C THR A 170 -14.69 11.59 21.19
N ASN A 171 -13.83 12.51 21.61
CA ASN A 171 -12.97 13.32 20.75
C ASN A 171 -11.49 12.94 20.81
N GLY A 172 -11.14 11.94 21.63
CA GLY A 172 -9.78 11.43 21.77
C GLY A 172 -9.45 10.27 20.83
N PHE A 173 -8.16 9.96 20.75
CA PHE A 173 -7.61 8.95 19.84
C PHE A 173 -6.21 8.51 20.28
N ILE A 174 -5.77 7.36 19.78
CA ILE A 174 -4.37 6.90 19.86
C ILE A 174 -3.70 7.10 18.51
N LEU A 175 -2.51 7.69 18.51
CA LEU A 175 -1.59 7.72 17.37
C LEU A 175 -0.46 6.71 17.57
N LEU A 176 -0.24 5.84 16.60
CA LEU A 176 0.78 4.80 16.68
C LEU A 176 1.45 4.51 15.34
N GLN A 177 2.67 3.97 15.40
CA GLN A 177 3.38 3.47 14.22
C GLN A 177 2.60 2.32 13.56
N ASP A 178 2.34 2.42 12.26
CA ASP A 178 1.69 1.35 11.47
C ASP A 178 2.65 0.18 11.26
N ILE A 179 2.10 -1.04 11.19
CA ILE A 179 2.88 -2.28 10.97
C ILE A 179 3.66 -2.27 9.65
N LYS A 180 3.26 -1.46 8.67
CA LYS A 180 3.95 -1.31 7.38
C LYS A 180 5.24 -0.50 7.46
N TRP A 181 5.50 0.18 8.58
CA TRP A 181 6.68 1.01 8.75
C TRP A 181 7.63 0.43 9.81
N ASP A 182 8.93 0.50 9.52
CA ASP A 182 10.00 -0.02 10.38
C ASP A 182 10.34 0.93 11.56
N GLY A 183 9.80 2.15 11.55
CA GLY A 183 10.07 3.17 12.56
C GLY A 183 11.44 3.84 12.40
N LYS A 184 12.17 3.55 11.32
CA LYS A 184 13.54 4.03 11.08
C LYS A 184 13.61 4.96 9.87
N THR A 185 13.07 4.51 8.73
CA THR A 185 13.20 5.24 7.47
C THR A 185 12.10 6.28 7.35
N ILE A 186 12.39 7.56 7.65
CA ILE A 186 11.41 8.65 7.69
C ILE A 186 10.73 8.88 6.33
N GLU A 187 11.43 8.63 5.22
CA GLU A 187 10.90 8.69 3.87
C GLU A 187 9.71 7.73 3.66
N ASN A 188 9.64 6.65 4.44
CA ASN A 188 8.57 5.65 4.43
C ASN A 188 7.64 5.77 5.64
N LEU A 189 7.68 6.89 6.37
CA LEU A 189 6.87 7.09 7.57
C LEU A 189 5.41 6.75 7.28
N TYR A 190 4.87 5.85 8.12
CA TYR A 190 3.48 5.43 8.11
C TYR A 190 2.99 5.34 9.55
N VAL A 191 2.08 6.24 9.90
CA VAL A 191 1.47 6.36 11.22
C VAL A 191 -0.04 6.29 11.09
N LEU A 192 -0.70 5.72 12.10
CA LEU A 192 -2.13 5.49 12.14
C LEU A 192 -2.74 6.15 13.39
N ALA A 193 -3.80 6.93 13.21
CA ALA A 193 -4.64 7.42 14.31
C ALA A 193 -5.92 6.58 14.40
N ILE A 194 -6.29 6.12 15.60
CA ILE A 194 -7.49 5.31 15.87
C ILE A 194 -8.31 6.02 16.95
N CYS A 195 -9.57 6.38 16.66
CA CYS A 195 -10.42 7.09 17.63
C CYS A 195 -10.80 6.18 18.81
N HIS A 196 -10.97 6.75 20.01
CA HIS A 196 -11.50 6.00 21.15
C HIS A 196 -13.00 5.72 21.04
N GLN A 197 -13.76 6.58 20.33
CA GLN A 197 -15.19 6.39 20.18
C GLN A 197 -15.48 5.10 19.40
N HIS A 198 -16.29 4.23 20.01
CA HIS A 198 -16.76 3.00 19.36
C HIS A 198 -17.94 3.29 18.42
N GLY A 199 -18.11 2.43 17.42
CA GLY A 199 -19.27 2.46 16.52
C GLY A 199 -19.13 3.34 15.28
N LEU A 200 -18.08 4.19 15.21
CA LEU A 200 -17.71 4.88 13.97
C LEU A 200 -16.96 3.91 13.06
N LYS A 201 -17.60 3.46 11.99
CA LYS A 201 -17.05 2.41 11.11
C LYS A 201 -16.24 2.96 9.96
N SER A 202 -16.65 4.10 9.41
CA SER A 202 -16.01 4.76 8.26
C SER A 202 -16.45 6.21 8.13
N VAL A 203 -16.01 6.90 7.07
CA VAL A 203 -16.49 8.25 6.75
C VAL A 203 -18.01 8.35 6.59
N ARG A 204 -18.71 7.26 6.26
CA ARG A 204 -20.19 7.23 6.16
C ARG A 204 -20.90 7.56 7.48
N ASP A 205 -20.26 7.34 8.61
CA ASP A 205 -20.84 7.63 9.94
C ASP A 205 -20.49 9.04 10.43
N LEU A 206 -19.67 9.79 9.68
CA LEU A 206 -19.24 11.13 10.09
C LEU A 206 -20.31 12.19 9.81
N THR A 207 -20.47 13.06 10.80
CA THR A 207 -21.36 14.22 10.79
C THR A 207 -20.61 15.44 11.35
N ALA A 208 -21.22 16.63 11.31
CA ALA A 208 -20.64 17.83 11.93
C ALA A 208 -20.33 17.68 13.43
N ASP A 209 -21.03 16.81 14.15
CA ASP A 209 -20.77 16.55 15.58
C ASP A 209 -19.38 15.94 15.82
N HIS A 210 -18.80 15.34 14.79
CA HIS A 210 -17.48 14.73 14.85
C HIS A 210 -16.36 15.70 14.46
N LEU A 211 -16.66 16.95 14.09
CA LEU A 211 -15.63 17.94 13.76
C LEU A 211 -14.57 18.11 14.87
N PRO A 212 -14.92 18.16 16.18
CA PRO A 212 -13.92 18.27 17.23
C PRO A 212 -12.94 17.07 17.25
N LEU A 213 -13.44 15.84 17.09
CA LEU A 213 -12.60 14.64 16.95
C LEU A 213 -11.66 14.74 15.75
N LEU A 214 -12.18 15.13 14.59
CA LEU A 214 -11.43 15.19 13.33
C LEU A 214 -10.33 16.25 13.36
N GLU A 215 -10.64 17.43 13.88
CA GLU A 215 -9.66 18.52 14.07
C GLU A 215 -8.61 18.15 15.12
N ASN A 216 -9.02 17.48 16.21
CA ASN A 216 -8.08 16.97 17.22
C ASN A 216 -7.12 15.94 16.63
N ILE A 217 -7.64 14.95 15.88
CA ILE A 217 -6.81 13.97 15.16
C ILE A 217 -5.82 14.67 14.24
N ARG A 218 -6.26 15.64 13.42
CA ARG A 218 -5.37 16.37 12.52
C ARG A 218 -4.26 17.10 13.28
N ASP A 219 -4.65 17.99 14.19
CA ASP A 219 -3.76 18.97 14.77
C ASP A 219 -2.76 18.32 15.73
N LYS A 220 -3.24 17.40 16.58
CA LYS A 220 -2.39 16.69 17.54
C LYS A 220 -1.51 15.64 16.90
N SER A 221 -1.97 14.96 15.84
CA SER A 221 -1.10 14.01 15.15
C SER A 221 0.03 14.70 14.42
N LEU A 222 -0.26 15.80 13.71
CA LEU A 222 0.77 16.55 13.00
C LEU A 222 1.79 17.17 13.97
N GLU A 223 1.33 17.71 15.10
CA GLU A 223 2.21 18.19 16.18
C GLU A 223 3.08 17.06 16.75
N ALA A 224 2.49 15.89 17.07
CA ALA A 224 3.22 14.77 17.63
C ALA A 224 4.25 14.18 16.65
N ILE A 225 3.92 14.09 15.36
CA ILE A 225 4.84 13.61 14.32
C ILE A 225 6.01 14.59 14.14
N GLU A 226 5.74 15.90 14.09
CA GLU A 226 6.77 16.93 14.00
C GLU A 226 7.71 16.89 15.21
N ASN A 227 7.15 16.82 16.42
CA ASN A 227 7.93 16.77 17.66
C ASN A 227 8.79 15.50 17.77
N LYS A 228 8.27 14.33 17.37
CA LYS A 228 8.99 13.05 17.51
C LYS A 228 10.00 12.79 16.40
N TYR A 229 9.67 13.17 15.16
CA TYR A 229 10.42 12.78 13.97
C TYR A 229 11.02 13.96 13.19
N GLY A 230 10.72 15.21 13.56
CA GLY A 230 11.20 16.40 12.85
C GLY A 230 10.61 16.57 11.45
N LEU A 231 9.59 15.79 11.08
CA LEU A 231 8.92 15.88 9.80
C LEU A 231 7.88 17.00 9.84
N ARG A 232 8.02 18.00 8.97
CA ARG A 232 7.10 19.15 8.94
C ARG A 232 5.70 18.71 8.55
N LYS A 233 4.70 19.43 9.08
CA LYS A 233 3.28 19.16 8.85
C LYS A 233 2.90 19.17 7.35
N ASP A 234 3.50 20.04 6.55
CA ASP A 234 3.27 20.16 5.11
C ASP A 234 3.98 19.09 4.27
N GLN A 235 4.72 18.18 4.91
CA GLN A 235 5.32 17.01 4.28
C GLN A 235 4.50 15.73 4.53
N ILE A 236 3.31 15.85 5.14
CA ILE A 236 2.50 14.72 5.58
C ILE A 236 1.14 14.73 4.86
N LYS A 237 0.78 13.61 4.25
CA LYS A 237 -0.55 13.36 3.70
C LYS A 237 -1.41 12.68 4.76
N CYS A 238 -2.58 13.25 5.05
CA CYS A 238 -3.52 12.75 6.05
C CYS A 238 -4.83 12.32 5.37
N TYR A 239 -5.25 11.06 5.50
CA TYR A 239 -6.42 10.56 4.77
C TYR A 239 -7.10 9.35 5.42
N PHE A 240 -8.37 9.16 5.09
CA PHE A 240 -9.14 7.95 5.37
C PHE A 240 -9.08 6.99 4.19
N HIS A 241 -9.14 5.68 4.46
CA HIS A 241 -9.51 4.74 3.42
C HIS A 241 -11.03 4.69 3.24
N TYR A 242 -11.49 4.65 1.99
CA TYR A 242 -12.85 4.27 1.64
C TYR A 242 -12.86 3.29 0.46
N GLN A 243 -13.31 2.04 0.64
CA GLN A 243 -13.70 1.40 1.90
C GLN A 243 -12.47 1.10 2.80
N PRO A 244 -12.62 1.13 4.14
CA PRO A 244 -11.51 0.82 5.04
C PRO A 244 -11.18 -0.69 5.07
N THR A 245 -9.98 -1.04 5.52
CA THR A 245 -9.58 -2.45 5.71
C THR A 245 -10.27 -3.09 6.92
N PHE A 246 -10.60 -2.29 7.93
CA PHE A 246 -11.37 -2.68 9.10
C PHE A 246 -12.32 -1.54 9.49
N TYR A 247 -13.50 -1.87 10.00
CA TYR A 247 -14.60 -0.93 10.21
C TYR A 247 -14.60 -0.33 11.63
N HIS A 248 -13.50 0.35 11.95
CA HIS A 248 -13.35 1.26 13.09
C HIS A 248 -12.59 2.48 12.59
N LEU A 249 -13.12 3.69 12.78
CA LEU A 249 -12.61 4.90 12.14
C LEU A 249 -11.14 5.14 12.49
N HIS A 250 -10.34 5.32 11.44
CA HIS A 250 -8.91 5.56 11.55
C HIS A 250 -8.41 6.48 10.43
N VAL A 251 -7.33 7.20 10.71
CA VAL A 251 -6.69 8.14 9.77
C VAL A 251 -5.24 7.72 9.54
N HIS A 252 -4.83 7.68 8.29
CA HIS A 252 -3.47 7.42 7.88
C HIS A 252 -2.69 8.72 7.76
N PHE A 253 -1.47 8.74 8.30
CA PHE A 253 -0.49 9.82 8.18
C PHE A 253 0.76 9.25 7.51
N ILE A 254 1.05 9.70 6.29
CA ILE A 254 2.21 9.22 5.51
C ILE A 254 3.09 10.38 5.07
N ASN A 255 4.39 10.14 4.96
CA ASN A 255 5.29 11.09 4.30
C ASN A 255 4.89 11.25 2.82
N LEU A 256 4.87 12.48 2.30
CA LEU A 256 4.59 12.75 0.88
C LEU A 256 5.59 12.09 -0.07
N LYS A 257 6.82 11.82 0.38
CA LYS A 257 7.81 11.08 -0.40
C LYS A 257 7.48 9.60 -0.55
N TYR A 258 6.63 9.05 0.33
CA TYR A 258 6.29 7.64 0.31
C TYR A 258 5.17 7.36 -0.69
N ASP A 259 5.44 6.53 -1.69
CA ASP A 259 4.39 5.96 -2.55
C ASP A 259 3.68 4.82 -1.82
N ALA A 260 2.90 5.19 -0.81
CA ALA A 260 2.21 4.22 0.05
C ALA A 260 1.11 3.47 -0.73
N PRO A 261 0.96 2.15 -0.53
CA PRO A 261 -0.15 1.40 -1.09
C PRO A 261 -1.50 2.00 -0.69
N ALA A 262 -2.45 2.03 -1.64
CA ALA A 262 -3.82 2.52 -1.45
C ALA A 262 -3.94 4.02 -1.08
N SER A 263 -2.93 4.83 -1.38
CA SER A 263 -2.97 6.29 -1.23
C SER A 263 -3.56 7.05 -2.43
N THR A 264 -4.13 6.31 -3.40
CA THR A 264 -4.73 6.87 -4.63
C THR A 264 -6.13 7.41 -4.38
N THR A 265 -6.59 8.33 -5.24
CA THR A 265 -7.90 9.02 -5.13
C THR A 265 -9.11 8.10 -5.05
N MET A 266 -9.00 6.85 -5.51
CA MET A 266 -10.08 5.85 -5.49
C MET A 266 -10.05 4.95 -4.25
N SER A 267 -9.19 5.27 -3.28
CA SER A 267 -9.08 4.56 -2.00
C SER A 267 -8.88 5.52 -0.84
N ALA A 268 -8.39 6.74 -1.08
CA ALA A 268 -8.09 7.75 -0.08
C ALA A 268 -9.03 8.96 -0.19
N ILE A 269 -9.54 9.43 0.96
CA ILE A 269 -10.27 10.69 1.10
C ILE A 269 -9.50 11.56 2.11
N LEU A 270 -9.04 12.74 1.70
CA LEU A 270 -8.19 13.59 2.56
C LEU A 270 -8.93 14.05 3.81
N LEU A 271 -8.24 14.07 4.95
CA LEU A 271 -8.83 14.48 6.24
C LEU A 271 -9.34 15.92 6.19
N ASP A 272 -8.58 16.85 5.61
CA ASP A 272 -9.00 18.25 5.49
C ASP A 272 -10.21 18.41 4.57
N ASP A 273 -10.33 17.60 3.51
CA ASP A 273 -11.52 17.59 2.66
C ASP A 273 -12.73 17.07 3.43
N VAL A 274 -12.58 16.02 4.25
CA VAL A 274 -13.65 15.52 5.14
C VAL A 274 -14.12 16.60 6.10
N ILE A 275 -13.19 17.28 6.77
CA ILE A 275 -13.50 18.38 7.69
C ILE A 275 -14.23 19.50 6.95
N ASN A 276 -13.73 19.92 5.79
CA ASN A 276 -14.33 20.98 4.99
C ASN A 276 -15.74 20.59 4.50
N ASN A 277 -15.91 19.37 4.00
CA ASN A 277 -17.20 18.87 3.53
C ASN A 277 -18.26 18.87 4.64
N LEU A 278 -17.90 18.46 5.86
CA LEU A 278 -18.80 18.46 7.01
C LEU A 278 -19.13 19.88 7.52
N LYS A 279 -18.20 20.83 7.39
CA LYS A 279 -18.47 22.26 7.66
C LYS A 279 -19.44 22.87 6.64
N ILE A 280 -19.40 22.42 5.39
CA ILE A 280 -20.31 22.87 4.33
C ILE A 280 -21.69 22.20 4.47
N CYS A 281 -21.72 20.90 4.71
CA CYS A 281 -22.95 20.11 4.85
C CYS A 281 -22.79 19.12 6.02
N PRO A 282 -23.51 19.31 7.15
CA PRO A 282 -23.36 18.48 8.34
C PRO A 282 -23.54 16.98 8.13
N GLN A 283 -24.31 16.58 7.12
CA GLN A 283 -24.59 15.19 6.73
C GLN A 283 -23.98 14.83 5.36
N PHE A 284 -22.90 15.51 4.94
CA PHE A 284 -22.30 15.33 3.61
C PHE A 284 -22.07 13.86 3.25
N TYR A 285 -21.43 13.10 4.14
CA TYR A 285 -21.06 11.71 3.87
C TYR A 285 -22.23 10.73 3.94
N GLU A 286 -23.34 11.11 4.58
CA GLU A 286 -24.58 10.36 4.49
C GLU A 286 -25.19 10.51 3.09
N LEU A 287 -25.15 11.71 2.51
CA LEU A 287 -25.84 12.06 1.26
C LEU A 287 -24.99 11.86 -0.01
N ALA A 288 -23.67 11.89 0.12
CA ALA A 288 -22.77 11.83 -1.02
C ALA A 288 -22.74 10.45 -1.68
N THR A 289 -22.56 10.44 -3.00
CA THR A 289 -22.11 9.25 -3.71
C THR A 289 -20.60 9.11 -3.52
N LEU A 290 -20.16 8.01 -2.92
CA LEU A 290 -18.74 7.73 -2.67
C LEU A 290 -18.21 6.76 -3.72
N THR A 291 -17.04 7.06 -4.27
CA THR A 291 -16.42 6.25 -5.33
C THR A 291 -15.24 5.48 -4.75
N PHE A 292 -15.20 4.17 -4.98
CA PHE A 292 -14.09 3.31 -4.58
C PHE A 292 -13.86 2.18 -5.59
N THR A 293 -12.75 1.46 -5.46
CA THR A 293 -12.46 0.29 -6.31
C THR A 293 -12.53 -1.02 -5.55
N ARG A 294 -12.93 -2.09 -6.24
CA ARG A 294 -12.88 -3.46 -5.73
C ARG A 294 -12.36 -4.42 -6.78
N ARG A 295 -11.66 -5.46 -6.33
CA ARG A 295 -11.18 -6.54 -7.21
C ARG A 295 -12.35 -7.40 -7.68
N HIS A 296 -12.17 -8.10 -8.80
CA HIS A 296 -13.15 -9.05 -9.32
C HIS A 296 -13.61 -10.07 -8.27
N SER A 297 -12.68 -10.65 -7.51
CA SER A 297 -12.97 -11.67 -6.48
C SER A 297 -13.54 -11.11 -5.17
N ASP A 298 -13.63 -9.79 -5.02
CA ASP A 298 -14.04 -9.18 -3.76
C ASP A 298 -15.54 -9.42 -3.51
N GLN A 299 -15.87 -9.94 -2.33
CA GLN A 299 -17.25 -10.26 -1.95
C GLN A 299 -18.18 -9.04 -1.99
N LEU A 300 -17.68 -7.83 -1.71
CA LEU A 300 -18.48 -6.61 -1.84
C LEU A 300 -18.79 -6.35 -3.33
N MET A 301 -17.83 -6.54 -4.22
CA MET A 301 -18.05 -6.42 -5.68
C MET A 301 -19.13 -7.38 -6.15
N THR A 302 -19.11 -8.63 -5.68
CA THR A 302 -20.16 -9.62 -5.97
C THR A 302 -21.54 -9.13 -5.54
N MET A 303 -21.67 -8.62 -4.31
CA MET A 303 -22.96 -8.11 -3.79
C MET A 303 -23.48 -6.91 -4.59
N TYR A 304 -22.61 -6.01 -5.06
CA TYR A 304 -23.01 -4.90 -5.93
C TYR A 304 -23.54 -5.39 -7.30
N ARG A 305 -22.89 -6.40 -7.90
CA ARG A 305 -23.35 -6.99 -9.16
C ARG A 305 -24.69 -7.70 -9.02
N GLU A 306 -24.87 -8.46 -7.94
CA GLU A 306 -26.13 -9.14 -7.62
C GLU A 306 -27.29 -8.16 -7.42
N ALA A 307 -27.02 -7.01 -6.79
CA ALA A 307 -27.99 -5.94 -6.61
C ALA A 307 -28.23 -5.09 -7.89
N GLY A 308 -27.51 -5.36 -8.98
CA GLY A 308 -27.58 -4.55 -10.21
C GLY A 308 -27.01 -3.13 -10.07
N ALA A 309 -26.21 -2.89 -9.03
CA ALA A 309 -25.57 -1.60 -8.73
C ALA A 309 -24.12 -1.50 -9.25
N ALA A 310 -23.68 -2.51 -10.01
CA ALA A 310 -22.42 -2.52 -10.77
C ALA A 310 -22.60 -3.36 -12.04
N GLU A 311 -21.77 -3.10 -13.06
CA GLU A 311 -21.79 -3.88 -14.30
C GLU A 311 -21.47 -5.35 -14.03
N LYS A 312 -22.26 -6.23 -14.67
CA LYS A 312 -22.00 -7.67 -14.67
C LYS A 312 -20.74 -7.92 -15.49
N ALA A 313 -19.82 -8.71 -14.93
CA ALA A 313 -18.66 -9.21 -15.66
C ALA A 313 -19.08 -10.14 -16.79
#